data_AF-A0A0C1ZCW3-F1
#
_entry.id   AF-A0A0C1ZCW3-F1
#
_cell.length_a   1.000
_cell.length_b   1.000
_cell.length_c   1.000
_cell.angle_alpha   90.00
_cell.angle_beta   90.00
_cell.angle_gamma   90.00
#
_symmetry.space_group_name_H-M   'P 1'
#
loop_
_entity.id
_entity.type
_entity.pdbx_description
1 polymer ?
#
loop_
_entity_poly.entity_id
_entity_poly.type
_entity_poly.pdbx_seq_one_letter_code
_entity_poly.pdbx_strand_id
1 'polypeptide(L)'
;MTARLGIATVGGMDPTGGAGLLRDAWTISRRAPELELLAVCTAVTRQGHGQPATYASANPDTLARELGRVANYPRLRAVKLGMIPGDRVDQIAEFLAGLQARSPRPLVVCDPVIMATDGGRLGPSGRALLELAARVDLLTPNVDEARELMKHGPLPSTTAVLFKGEAVEDRPDRIRDRLYRASAGELVLERPRVSGPDPRGTGCALASAIASELARGRSLVTAVVAGVAWLDGARMFLQLPGEP
;
A
#
# COMPACT_ATOMS: atom_id res chain seq x y z
N MET A 1 -25.82 2.18 -18.17
CA MET A 1 -25.03 1.50 -17.12
C MET A 1 -24.64 2.54 -16.09
N THR A 2 -25.02 2.39 -14.83
CA THR A 2 -24.51 3.25 -13.75
C THR A 2 -23.01 3.01 -13.60
N ALA A 3 -22.18 4.03 -13.81
CA ALA A 3 -20.72 3.92 -13.68
C ALA A 3 -20.34 3.32 -12.32
N ARG A 4 -19.37 2.41 -12.22
CA ARG A 4 -19.00 1.78 -10.93
C ARG A 4 -18.19 2.75 -10.07
N LEU A 5 -18.08 2.48 -8.77
CA LEU A 5 -17.12 3.22 -7.93
C LEU A 5 -15.69 2.78 -8.30
N GLY A 6 -14.78 3.75 -8.43
CA GLY A 6 -13.40 3.50 -8.84
C GLY A 6 -12.45 3.38 -7.66
N ILE A 7 -11.48 2.48 -7.78
CA ILE A 7 -10.29 2.37 -6.95
C ILE A 7 -9.06 2.34 -7.86
N ALA A 8 -8.04 3.12 -7.53
CA ALA A 8 -6.78 3.07 -8.26
C ALA A 8 -5.68 2.39 -7.42
N THR A 9 -4.83 1.59 -8.05
CA THR A 9 -3.51 1.25 -7.51
C THR A 9 -2.42 1.86 -8.39
N VAL A 10 -1.46 2.53 -7.76
CA VAL A 10 -0.32 3.18 -8.39
C VAL A 10 0.94 2.61 -7.76
N GLY A 11 1.75 1.89 -8.52
CA GLY A 11 2.94 1.25 -7.97
C GLY A 11 3.69 0.36 -8.95
N GLY A 12 4.74 -0.29 -8.44
CA GLY A 12 5.54 -1.22 -9.21
C GLY A 12 4.78 -2.50 -9.59
N MET A 13 5.02 -2.99 -10.80
CA MET A 13 4.56 -4.28 -11.28
C MET A 13 5.62 -5.33 -10.99
N ASP A 14 5.31 -6.28 -10.11
CA ASP A 14 6.08 -7.52 -9.93
C ASP A 14 5.55 -8.59 -10.90
N PRO A 15 6.32 -8.98 -11.94
CA PRO A 15 5.88 -9.96 -12.93
C PRO A 15 5.64 -11.36 -12.37
N THR A 16 6.16 -11.69 -11.18
CA THR A 16 5.91 -12.99 -10.54
C THR A 16 4.48 -13.13 -10.00
N GLY A 17 3.79 -12.00 -9.82
CA GLY A 17 2.47 -11.96 -9.17
C GLY A 17 2.53 -11.96 -7.64
N GLY A 18 3.72 -12.03 -7.04
CA GLY A 18 3.90 -12.10 -5.60
C GLY A 18 3.58 -10.77 -4.89
N ALA A 19 3.92 -9.65 -5.50
CA ALA A 19 3.74 -8.31 -4.93
C ALA A 19 3.20 -7.30 -5.96
N GLY A 20 3.24 -6.01 -5.59
CA GLY A 20 2.97 -4.89 -6.49
C GLY A 20 1.57 -4.91 -7.11
N LEU A 21 1.47 -4.36 -8.33
CA LEU A 21 0.19 -4.18 -9.02
C LEU A 21 -0.59 -5.48 -9.24
N LEU A 22 0.09 -6.60 -9.51
CA LEU A 22 -0.59 -7.88 -9.72
C LEU A 22 -1.20 -8.40 -8.41
N ARG A 23 -0.48 -8.27 -7.29
CA ARG A 23 -1.01 -8.60 -5.96
C ARG A 23 -2.14 -7.66 -5.56
N ASP A 24 -2.04 -6.38 -5.89
CA ASP A 24 -3.09 -5.40 -5.63
C ASP A 24 -4.36 -5.74 -6.41
N ALA A 25 -4.24 -6.03 -7.71
CA ALA A 25 -5.37 -6.40 -8.57
C ALA A 25 -6.06 -7.69 -8.10
N TRP A 26 -5.27 -8.71 -7.75
CA TRP A 26 -5.78 -9.94 -7.16
C TRP A 26 -6.54 -9.67 -5.86
N THR A 27 -6.00 -8.81 -5.00
CA THR A 27 -6.61 -8.49 -3.71
C THR A 27 -7.94 -7.75 -3.91
N ILE A 28 -7.94 -6.72 -4.75
CA ILE A 28 -9.11 -5.89 -5.03
C ILE A 28 -10.21 -6.72 -5.70
N SER A 29 -9.88 -7.58 -6.68
CA SER A 29 -10.86 -8.44 -7.33
C SER A 29 -11.53 -9.44 -6.38
N ARG A 30 -10.83 -9.89 -5.33
CA ARG A 30 -11.41 -10.77 -4.31
C ARG A 30 -12.12 -10.03 -3.19
N ARG A 31 -11.57 -8.90 -2.76
CA ARG A 31 -12.11 -8.13 -1.64
C ARG A 31 -13.33 -7.31 -2.05
N ALA A 32 -13.29 -6.73 -3.25
CA ALA A 32 -14.26 -5.77 -3.77
C ALA A 32 -14.47 -5.90 -5.29
N PRO A 33 -14.98 -7.04 -5.78
CA PRO A 33 -15.25 -7.28 -7.20
C PRO A 33 -16.27 -6.29 -7.81
N GLU A 34 -17.01 -5.57 -6.98
CA GLU A 34 -17.95 -4.56 -7.41
C GLU A 34 -17.29 -3.24 -7.84
N LEU A 35 -16.06 -2.98 -7.41
CA LEU A 35 -15.30 -1.77 -7.74
C LEU A 35 -14.64 -1.89 -9.12
N GLU A 36 -14.49 -0.75 -9.79
CA GLU A 36 -13.70 -0.65 -11.00
C GLU A 36 -12.24 -0.34 -10.64
N LEU A 37 -11.34 -1.24 -11.02
CA LEU A 37 -9.92 -1.12 -10.76
C LEU A 37 -9.22 -0.33 -11.89
N LEU A 38 -8.51 0.72 -11.52
CA LEU A 38 -7.52 1.38 -12.36
C LEU A 38 -6.12 1.03 -11.84
N ALA A 39 -5.19 0.70 -12.74
CA ALA A 39 -3.81 0.37 -12.37
C ALA A 39 -2.83 1.25 -13.14
N VAL A 40 -1.89 1.86 -12.42
CA VAL A 40 -0.83 2.70 -13.00
C VAL A 40 0.52 2.15 -12.60
N CYS A 41 1.28 1.72 -13.60
CA CYS A 41 2.62 1.15 -13.43
C CYS A 41 3.65 2.27 -13.27
N THR A 42 4.33 2.32 -12.13
CA THR A 42 5.44 3.24 -11.87
C THR A 42 6.78 2.65 -12.29
N ALA A 43 6.91 1.32 -12.22
CA ALA A 43 8.08 0.56 -12.65
C ALA A 43 7.73 -0.92 -12.85
N VAL A 44 8.52 -1.62 -13.67
CA VAL A 44 8.52 -3.09 -13.71
C VAL A 44 9.69 -3.57 -12.86
N THR A 45 9.41 -4.40 -11.85
CA THR A 45 10.44 -4.93 -10.95
C THR A 45 10.96 -6.28 -11.43
N ARG A 46 12.17 -6.62 -11.02
CA ARG A 46 12.73 -7.98 -11.09
C ARG A 46 13.01 -8.42 -9.66
N GLN A 47 12.26 -9.42 -9.19
CA GLN A 47 12.25 -9.92 -7.82
C GLN A 47 12.27 -11.46 -7.84
N GLY A 48 12.58 -12.08 -6.70
CA GLY A 48 12.65 -13.54 -6.56
C GLY A 48 14.02 -14.14 -6.86
N HIS A 49 14.08 -15.48 -6.83
CA HIS A 49 15.26 -16.31 -7.12
C HIS A 49 16.51 -16.02 -6.26
N GLY A 50 16.35 -15.44 -5.06
CA GLY A 50 17.44 -15.19 -4.12
C GLY A 50 18.41 -14.07 -4.52
N GLN A 51 18.04 -13.21 -5.48
CA GLN A 51 18.84 -12.06 -5.88
C GLN A 51 18.22 -10.73 -5.39
N PRO A 52 19.04 -9.70 -5.10
CA PRO A 52 18.53 -8.38 -4.77
C PRO A 52 17.63 -7.83 -5.88
N ALA A 53 16.48 -7.29 -5.48
CA ALA A 53 15.52 -6.75 -6.42
C ALA A 53 16.04 -5.53 -7.19
N THR A 54 15.67 -5.43 -8.45
CA THR A 54 15.94 -4.26 -9.32
C THR A 54 14.66 -3.82 -10.01
N TYR A 55 14.68 -2.66 -10.69
CA TYR A 55 13.51 -2.15 -11.41
C TYR A 55 13.89 -1.31 -12.63
N ALA A 56 12.93 -1.20 -13.55
CA ALA A 56 12.96 -0.23 -14.64
C ALA A 56 11.76 0.71 -14.50
N SER A 57 12.01 2.01 -14.30
CA SER A 57 10.97 3.03 -14.15
C SER A 57 10.16 3.17 -15.43
N ALA A 58 8.85 3.43 -15.27
CA ALA A 58 7.99 3.80 -16.38
C ALA A 58 8.50 5.08 -17.05
N ASN A 59 8.28 5.20 -18.36
CA ASN A 59 8.55 6.44 -19.08
C ASN A 59 7.74 7.60 -18.44
N PRO A 60 8.36 8.77 -18.19
CA PRO A 60 7.72 9.85 -17.43
C PRO A 60 6.47 10.40 -18.11
N ASP A 61 6.46 10.54 -19.44
CA ASP A 61 5.29 11.03 -20.20
C ASP A 61 4.13 10.04 -20.14
N THR A 62 4.46 8.75 -20.24
CA THR A 62 3.48 7.67 -20.10
C THR A 62 2.88 7.68 -18.70
N LEU A 63 3.71 7.79 -17.66
CA LEU A 63 3.24 7.86 -16.28
C LEU A 63 2.35 9.08 -16.06
N ALA A 64 2.73 10.27 -16.54
CA ALA A 64 1.94 11.48 -16.42
C ALA A 64 0.55 11.34 -17.06
N ARG A 65 0.48 10.72 -18.26
CA ARG A 65 -0.80 10.46 -18.94
C ARG A 65 -1.68 9.51 -18.16
N GLU A 66 -1.13 8.41 -17.64
CA GLU A 66 -1.91 7.44 -16.87
C GLU A 66 -2.36 7.98 -15.50
N LEU A 67 -1.50 8.74 -14.80
CA LEU A 67 -1.88 9.46 -13.58
C LEU A 67 -2.99 10.49 -13.87
N GLY A 68 -2.90 11.20 -15.00
CA GLY A 68 -3.93 12.13 -15.44
C GLY A 68 -5.27 11.45 -15.73
N ARG A 69 -5.27 10.25 -16.32
CA ARG A 69 -6.48 9.44 -16.52
C ARG A 69 -7.11 9.03 -15.19
N VAL A 70 -6.31 8.58 -14.23
CA VAL A 70 -6.80 8.23 -12.88
C VAL A 70 -7.34 9.47 -12.16
N ALA A 71 -6.60 10.58 -12.17
CA ALA A 71 -6.99 11.81 -11.50
C ALA A 71 -8.35 12.33 -11.98
N ASN A 72 -8.64 12.16 -13.28
CA ASN A 72 -9.89 12.59 -13.91
C ASN A 72 -11.00 11.52 -13.87
N TYR A 73 -10.77 10.35 -13.28
CA TYR A 73 -11.81 9.32 -13.19
C TYR A 73 -12.96 9.79 -12.27
N PRO A 74 -14.20 9.98 -12.80
CA PRO A 74 -15.26 10.71 -12.09
C PRO A 74 -15.67 10.11 -10.75
N ARG A 75 -15.69 8.78 -10.65
CA ARG A 75 -16.12 8.05 -9.45
C ARG A 75 -14.97 7.46 -8.63
N LEU A 76 -13.77 8.03 -8.73
CA LEU A 76 -12.60 7.55 -7.97
C LEU A 76 -12.82 7.82 -6.47
N ARG A 77 -12.74 6.77 -5.64
CA ARG A 77 -13.01 6.86 -4.20
C ARG A 77 -11.80 6.58 -3.33
N ALA A 78 -10.88 5.74 -3.80
CA ALA A 78 -9.63 5.49 -3.09
C ALA A 78 -8.48 5.27 -4.06
N VAL A 79 -7.27 5.54 -3.58
CA VAL A 79 -6.01 5.25 -4.24
C VAL A 79 -5.12 4.48 -3.28
N LYS A 80 -4.56 3.36 -3.73
CA LYS A 80 -3.45 2.70 -3.07
C LYS A 80 -2.15 3.08 -3.78
N LEU A 81 -1.19 3.62 -3.05
CA LEU A 81 0.19 3.80 -3.50
C LEU A 81 1.03 2.63 -2.99
N GLY A 82 1.77 1.99 -3.90
CA GLY A 82 2.78 0.99 -3.57
C GLY A 82 4.19 1.54 -3.82
N MET A 83 5.07 0.68 -4.36
CA MET A 83 6.43 1.06 -4.73
C MET A 83 6.46 2.25 -5.70
N ILE A 84 7.19 3.30 -5.32
CA ILE A 84 7.43 4.50 -6.13
C ILE A 84 8.94 4.58 -6.40
N PRO A 85 9.39 4.57 -7.67
CA PRO A 85 10.79 4.82 -8.00
C PRO A 85 11.24 6.20 -7.51
N GLY A 86 12.49 6.31 -7.06
CA GLY A 86 13.05 7.59 -6.61
C GLY A 86 12.95 8.70 -7.66
N ASP A 87 13.10 8.36 -8.94
CA ASP A 87 13.01 9.29 -10.07
C ASP A 87 11.56 9.61 -10.50
N ARG A 88 10.55 9.14 -9.76
CA ARG A 88 9.12 9.41 -10.01
C ARG A 88 8.41 10.06 -8.83
N VAL A 89 9.11 10.37 -7.75
CA VAL A 89 8.54 11.00 -6.54
C VAL A 89 7.78 12.29 -6.87
N ASP A 90 8.37 13.18 -7.66
CA ASP A 90 7.77 14.49 -7.97
C ASP A 90 6.46 14.34 -8.75
N GLN A 91 6.40 13.42 -9.71
CA GLN A 91 5.17 13.12 -10.46
C GLN A 91 4.07 12.57 -9.55
N ILE A 92 4.44 11.75 -8.55
CA ILE A 92 3.48 11.25 -7.56
C ILE A 92 3.03 12.37 -6.61
N ALA A 93 3.93 13.26 -6.20
CA ALA A 93 3.59 14.41 -5.36
C ALA A 93 2.60 15.36 -6.07
N GLU A 94 2.83 15.64 -7.35
CA GLU A 94 1.92 16.44 -8.19
C GLU A 94 0.55 15.75 -8.34
N PHE A 95 0.55 14.44 -8.63
CA PHE A 95 -0.69 13.66 -8.68
C PHE A 95 -1.49 13.73 -7.38
N LEU A 96 -0.83 13.59 -6.22
CA LEU A 96 -1.48 13.71 -4.92
C LEU A 96 -2.06 15.10 -4.67
N ALA A 97 -1.34 16.16 -5.05
CA ALA A 97 -1.85 17.52 -4.97
C ALA A 97 -3.12 17.71 -5.82
N GLY A 98 -3.13 17.14 -7.04
CA GLY A 98 -4.31 17.14 -7.91
C GLY A 98 -5.51 16.39 -7.29
N LEU A 99 -5.28 15.26 -6.63
CA LEU A 99 -6.34 14.53 -5.93
C LEU A 99 -6.91 15.33 -4.74
N GLN A 100 -6.06 16.01 -3.98
CA GLN A 100 -6.46 16.82 -2.82
C GLN A 100 -7.40 17.98 -3.22
N ALA A 101 -7.25 18.52 -4.43
CA ALA A 101 -8.10 19.60 -4.95
C ALA A 101 -9.51 19.15 -5.37
N ARG A 102 -9.81 17.83 -5.39
CA ARG A 102 -11.13 17.31 -5.80
C ARG A 102 -12.17 17.40 -4.70
N SER A 103 -13.45 17.45 -5.10
CA SER A 103 -14.59 17.31 -4.20
C SER A 103 -15.67 16.38 -4.80
N PRO A 104 -16.00 15.24 -4.17
CA PRO A 104 -15.25 14.62 -3.06
C PRO A 104 -13.88 14.14 -3.55
N ARG A 105 -12.84 14.32 -2.73
CA ARG A 105 -11.53 13.73 -2.99
C ARG A 105 -11.51 12.24 -2.66
N PRO A 106 -10.71 11.42 -3.37
CA PRO A 106 -10.45 10.06 -2.95
C PRO A 106 -9.58 10.01 -1.68
N LEU A 107 -9.69 8.91 -0.93
CA LEU A 107 -8.79 8.61 0.19
C LEU A 107 -7.55 7.86 -0.30
N VAL A 108 -6.39 8.18 0.24
CA VAL A 108 -5.11 7.61 -0.20
C VAL A 108 -4.48 6.74 0.89
N VAL A 109 -4.22 5.47 0.56
CA VAL A 109 -3.45 4.54 1.37
C VAL A 109 -2.07 4.39 0.75
N CYS A 110 -1.00 4.62 1.50
CA CYS A 110 0.37 4.46 1.05
C CYS A 110 1.04 3.32 1.79
N ASP A 111 1.47 2.29 1.04
CA ASP A 111 2.38 1.25 1.48
C ASP A 111 3.81 1.71 1.16
N PRO A 112 4.60 2.16 2.15
CA PRO A 112 5.86 2.86 1.92
C PRO A 112 7.01 1.90 1.60
N VAL A 113 6.90 1.20 0.47
CA VAL A 113 7.87 0.20 0.03
C VAL A 113 9.23 0.85 -0.21
N ILE A 114 10.20 0.57 0.67
CA ILE A 114 11.60 1.02 0.53
C ILE A 114 12.48 -0.11 -0.02
N MET A 115 12.35 -1.30 0.58
CA MET A 115 13.14 -2.49 0.27
C MET A 115 12.22 -3.62 -0.17
N ALA A 116 12.70 -4.50 -1.04
CA ALA A 116 11.98 -5.74 -1.33
C ALA A 116 12.17 -6.76 -0.18
N THR A 117 11.23 -7.70 -0.05
CA THR A 117 11.35 -8.85 0.87
C THR A 117 12.62 -9.66 0.60
N ASP A 118 12.98 -9.84 -0.68
CA ASP A 118 14.18 -10.57 -1.11
C ASP A 118 15.46 -9.71 -1.09
N GLY A 119 15.40 -8.52 -0.49
CA GLY A 119 16.46 -7.53 -0.51
C GLY A 119 16.48 -6.67 -1.77
N GLY A 120 17.34 -5.65 -1.80
CA GLY A 120 17.39 -4.66 -2.87
C GLY A 120 16.46 -3.46 -2.62
N ARG A 121 16.98 -2.27 -2.94
CA ARG A 121 16.27 -1.00 -2.76
C ARG A 121 15.38 -0.73 -3.97
N LEU A 122 14.10 -0.55 -3.71
CA LEU A 122 13.09 -0.30 -4.76
C LEU A 122 12.43 1.07 -4.62
N GLY A 123 12.31 1.56 -3.39
CA GLY A 123 11.66 2.84 -3.11
C GLY A 123 12.60 4.04 -3.08
N PRO A 124 12.03 5.23 -2.85
CA PRO A 124 12.77 6.48 -2.74
C PRO A 124 13.66 6.55 -1.48
N SER A 125 14.22 7.74 -1.22
CA SER A 125 14.75 8.05 0.10
C SER A 125 13.65 8.05 1.17
N GLY A 126 14.00 7.73 2.42
CA GLY A 126 13.06 7.83 3.54
C GLY A 126 12.52 9.26 3.70
N ARG A 127 13.36 10.28 3.46
CA ARG A 127 12.94 11.69 3.40
C ARG A 127 11.86 11.94 2.34
N ALA A 128 12.08 11.51 1.11
CA ALA A 128 11.11 11.70 0.02
C ALA A 128 9.77 10.99 0.32
N LEU A 129 9.82 9.78 0.90
CA LEU A 129 8.62 9.08 1.34
C LEU A 129 7.92 9.79 2.49
N LEU A 130 8.65 10.37 3.44
CA LEU A 130 8.07 11.13 4.55
C LEU A 130 7.33 12.38 4.05
N GLU A 131 7.87 13.06 3.04
CA GLU A 131 7.22 14.19 2.38
C GLU A 131 5.94 13.78 1.64
N LEU A 132 5.97 12.63 0.93
CA LEU A 132 4.76 12.06 0.33
C LEU A 132 3.74 11.64 1.39
N ALA A 133 4.19 11.07 2.51
CA ALA A 133 3.33 10.62 3.60
C ALA A 133 2.50 11.76 4.20
N ALA A 134 2.97 13.02 4.12
CA ALA A 134 2.20 14.18 4.58
C ALA A 134 0.97 14.49 3.71
N ARG A 135 0.84 13.83 2.55
CA ARG A 135 -0.22 14.07 1.55
C ARG A 135 -1.23 12.92 1.44
N VAL A 136 -1.12 11.89 2.28
CA VAL A 136 -1.98 10.69 2.24
C VAL A 136 -2.82 10.56 3.51
N ASP A 137 -3.85 9.71 3.47
CA ASP A 137 -4.76 9.51 4.60
C ASP A 137 -4.31 8.40 5.55
N LEU A 138 -3.65 7.36 5.01
CA LEU A 138 -3.13 6.24 5.77
C LEU A 138 -1.76 5.82 5.23
N LEU A 139 -0.78 5.73 6.11
CA LEU A 139 0.52 5.10 5.86
C LEU A 139 0.54 3.72 6.51
N THR A 140 1.04 2.68 5.82
CA THR A 140 1.05 1.30 6.34
C THR A 140 2.47 0.72 6.43
N PRO A 141 3.41 1.30 7.19
CA PRO A 141 4.77 0.79 7.27
C PRO A 141 4.85 -0.53 8.05
N ASN A 142 5.76 -1.41 7.67
CA ASN A 142 6.25 -2.45 8.56
C ASN A 142 7.25 -1.85 9.59
N VAL A 143 7.76 -2.68 10.49
CA VAL A 143 8.69 -2.26 11.56
C VAL A 143 9.96 -1.60 11.00
N ASP A 144 10.54 -2.16 9.93
CA ASP A 144 11.79 -1.66 9.34
C ASP A 144 11.58 -0.36 8.55
N GLU A 145 10.49 -0.28 7.79
CA GLU A 145 10.06 0.93 7.07
C GLU A 145 9.77 2.07 8.04
N ALA A 146 9.06 1.78 9.14
CA ALA A 146 8.78 2.75 10.20
C ALA A 146 10.08 3.29 10.81
N ARG A 147 11.01 2.39 11.16
CA ARG A 147 12.32 2.75 11.70
C ARG A 147 13.11 3.61 10.72
N GLU A 148 13.10 3.28 9.44
CA GLU A 148 13.79 4.05 8.41
C GLU A 148 13.19 5.45 8.24
N LEU A 149 11.87 5.57 8.15
CA LEU A 149 11.19 6.87 8.02
C LEU A 149 11.48 7.79 9.20
N MET A 150 11.44 7.26 10.43
CA MET A 150 11.68 8.03 11.65
C MET A 150 13.10 8.58 11.79
N LYS A 151 14.08 8.06 11.03
CA LYS A 151 15.44 8.67 10.97
C LYS A 151 15.42 10.04 10.29
N HIS A 152 14.42 10.32 9.45
CA HIS A 152 14.36 11.55 8.65
C HIS A 152 13.44 12.61 9.26
N GLY A 153 12.69 12.28 10.32
CA GLY A 153 11.80 13.19 11.03
C GLY A 153 10.59 12.49 11.67
N PRO A 154 9.76 13.24 12.41
CA PRO A 154 8.51 12.70 12.95
C PRO A 154 7.52 12.37 11.83
N LEU A 155 6.69 11.35 12.05
CA LEU A 155 5.59 11.03 11.14
C LEU A 155 4.57 12.18 11.10
N PRO A 156 3.98 12.52 9.95
CA PRO A 156 3.05 13.64 9.82
C PRO A 156 1.81 13.44 10.70
N SER A 157 1.45 14.45 11.49
CA SER A 157 0.27 14.41 12.38
C SER A 157 -1.06 14.35 11.63
N THR A 158 -1.06 14.76 10.36
CA THR A 158 -2.21 14.72 9.45
C THR A 158 -2.51 13.34 8.88
N THR A 159 -1.59 12.38 9.06
CA THR A 159 -1.64 11.07 8.42
C THR A 159 -1.82 10.00 9.48
N ALA A 160 -2.81 9.13 9.30
CA ALA A 160 -2.93 7.96 10.15
C ALA A 160 -1.82 6.96 9.80
N VAL A 161 -1.31 6.22 10.79
CA VAL A 161 -0.22 5.26 10.58
C VAL A 161 -0.62 3.91 11.14
N LEU A 162 -0.63 2.89 10.29
CA LEU A 162 -0.81 1.49 10.69
C LEU A 162 0.54 0.80 10.73
N PHE A 163 1.11 0.66 11.93
CA PHE A 163 2.30 -0.16 12.15
C PHE A 163 1.91 -1.64 12.06
N LYS A 164 2.50 -2.37 11.11
CA LYS A 164 2.15 -3.76 10.81
C LYS A 164 3.09 -4.75 11.51
N GLY A 165 2.53 -5.82 12.06
CA GLY A 165 3.27 -7.03 12.43
C GLY A 165 4.28 -6.85 13.57
N GLU A 166 4.02 -5.94 14.49
CA GLU A 166 4.82 -5.75 15.69
C GLU A 166 4.80 -7.03 16.54
N ALA A 167 5.95 -7.43 17.08
CA ALA A 167 6.03 -8.55 18.01
C ALA A 167 5.32 -8.21 19.33
N VAL A 168 4.65 -9.18 19.93
CA VAL A 168 4.03 -9.04 21.25
C VAL A 168 4.99 -9.61 22.28
N GLU A 169 5.44 -8.77 23.21
CA GLU A 169 6.27 -9.19 24.34
C GLU A 169 5.58 -10.32 25.11
N ASP A 170 6.36 -11.33 25.48
CA ASP A 170 5.93 -12.55 26.20
C ASP A 170 4.88 -13.43 25.49
N ARG A 171 4.48 -13.12 24.25
CA ARG A 171 3.52 -13.91 23.44
C ARG A 171 4.01 -14.07 22.00
N PRO A 172 5.04 -14.91 21.76
CA PRO A 172 5.66 -15.09 20.44
C PRO A 172 4.72 -15.69 19.39
N ASP A 173 3.65 -16.36 19.84
CA ASP A 173 2.55 -16.87 19.03
C ASP A 173 1.60 -15.76 18.55
N ARG A 174 1.86 -14.49 18.87
CA ARG A 174 1.03 -13.35 18.49
C ARG A 174 1.81 -12.25 17.77
N ILE A 175 1.05 -11.50 16.97
CA ILE A 175 1.48 -10.26 16.33
C ILE A 175 0.45 -9.18 16.55
N ARG A 176 0.92 -7.94 16.56
CA ARG A 176 0.13 -6.74 16.78
C ARG A 176 0.21 -5.83 15.56
N ASP A 177 -0.93 -5.35 15.09
CA ASP A 177 -1.00 -4.17 14.24
C ASP A 177 -1.53 -3.00 15.07
N ARG A 178 -0.93 -1.81 14.92
CA ARG A 178 -1.28 -0.63 15.70
C ARG A 178 -1.58 0.55 14.79
N LEU A 179 -2.85 0.98 14.78
CA LEU A 179 -3.31 2.17 14.09
C LEU A 179 -3.17 3.37 15.02
N TYR A 180 -2.23 4.26 14.71
CA TYR A 180 -2.02 5.53 15.39
C TYR A 180 -2.66 6.68 14.61
N ARG A 181 -3.38 7.56 15.32
CA ARG A 181 -3.93 8.82 14.81
C ARG A 181 -3.67 9.92 15.82
N ALA A 182 -2.92 10.95 15.43
CA ALA A 182 -2.51 12.03 16.35
C ALA A 182 -3.70 12.69 17.09
N SER A 183 -4.85 12.81 16.42
CA SER A 183 -6.07 13.42 16.98
C SER A 183 -7.00 12.46 17.74
N ALA A 184 -6.80 11.15 17.63
CA ALA A 184 -7.78 10.15 18.07
C ALA A 184 -7.18 8.93 18.78
N GLY A 185 -5.90 9.02 19.17
CA GLY A 185 -5.20 7.96 19.90
C GLY A 185 -4.89 6.72 19.05
N GLU A 186 -4.81 5.59 19.73
CA GLU A 186 -4.37 4.32 19.15
C GLU A 186 -5.48 3.26 19.16
N LEU A 187 -5.49 2.43 18.12
CA LEU A 187 -6.22 1.17 18.07
C LEU A 187 -5.21 0.03 17.89
N VAL A 188 -5.30 -0.97 18.75
CA VAL A 188 -4.42 -2.14 18.74
C VAL A 188 -5.20 -3.37 18.29
N LEU A 189 -4.67 -4.09 17.30
CA LEU A 189 -5.23 -5.32 16.76
C LEU A 189 -4.23 -6.45 16.98
N GLU A 190 -4.45 -7.27 18.01
CA GLU A 190 -3.66 -8.47 18.27
C GLU A 190 -4.31 -9.71 17.69
N ARG A 191 -3.50 -10.57 17.07
CA ARG A 191 -3.94 -11.81 16.41
C ARG A 191 -2.88 -12.90 16.49
N PRO A 192 -3.26 -14.18 16.30
CA PRO A 192 -2.29 -15.27 16.20
C PRO A 192 -1.29 -15.01 15.06
N ARG A 193 -0.02 -15.32 15.31
CA ARG A 193 1.01 -15.40 14.29
C ARG A 193 0.76 -16.66 13.47
N VAL A 194 0.65 -16.50 12.16
CA VAL A 194 0.59 -17.64 11.24
C VAL A 194 1.99 -18.24 11.13
N SER A 195 2.12 -19.55 11.30
CA SER A 195 3.39 -20.27 11.18
C SER A 195 3.87 -20.34 9.74
N GLY A 196 5.18 -20.28 9.54
CA GLY A 196 5.82 -20.34 8.22
C GLY A 196 6.37 -19.00 7.76
N PRO A 197 7.01 -18.95 6.58
CA PRO A 197 7.50 -17.72 6.00
C PRO A 197 6.32 -16.80 5.65
N ASP A 198 6.52 -15.49 5.85
CA ASP A 198 5.53 -14.52 5.41
C ASP A 198 5.50 -14.49 3.87
N PRO A 199 4.35 -14.77 3.23
CA PRO A 199 4.27 -14.72 1.78
C PRO A 199 4.65 -13.33 1.27
N ARG A 200 5.37 -13.28 0.13
CA ARG A 200 5.65 -12.01 -0.53
C ARG A 200 4.32 -11.29 -0.80
N GLY A 201 4.31 -9.97 -0.57
CA GLY A 201 3.18 -9.11 -0.89
C GLY A 201 2.02 -9.10 0.12
N THR A 202 2.18 -9.67 1.31
CA THR A 202 1.21 -9.49 2.42
C THR A 202 0.95 -8.02 2.74
N GLY A 203 1.99 -7.17 2.74
CA GLY A 203 1.86 -5.72 2.89
C GLY A 203 1.02 -5.07 1.80
N CYS A 204 1.30 -5.39 0.54
CA CYS A 204 0.52 -4.89 -0.61
C CYS A 204 -0.95 -5.34 -0.53
N ALA A 205 -1.18 -6.61 -0.17
CA ALA A 205 -2.52 -7.16 0.01
C ALA A 205 -3.28 -6.43 1.13
N LEU A 206 -2.65 -6.18 2.28
CA LEU A 206 -3.28 -5.43 3.37
C LEU A 206 -3.67 -4.01 2.94
N ALA A 207 -2.74 -3.27 2.34
CA ALA A 207 -2.98 -1.90 1.88
C ALA A 207 -4.12 -1.85 0.84
N SER A 208 -4.14 -2.79 -0.11
CA SER A 208 -5.20 -2.91 -1.11
C SER A 208 -6.55 -3.31 -0.51
N ALA A 209 -6.58 -4.17 0.50
CA ALA A 209 -7.79 -4.53 1.20
C ALA A 209 -8.38 -3.33 1.96
N ILE A 210 -7.53 -2.54 2.62
CA ILE A 210 -7.95 -1.32 3.31
C ILE A 210 -8.45 -0.28 2.31
N ALA A 211 -7.73 -0.04 1.22
CA ALA A 211 -8.15 0.91 0.18
C ALA A 211 -9.51 0.50 -0.45
N SER A 212 -9.76 -0.80 -0.61
CA SER A 212 -11.06 -1.32 -1.07
C SER A 212 -12.20 -0.92 -0.13
N GLU A 213 -11.95 -0.92 1.18
CA GLU A 213 -12.96 -0.52 2.17
C GLU A 213 -13.21 0.97 2.25
N LEU A 214 -12.15 1.75 2.09
CA LEU A 214 -12.27 3.19 1.95
C LEU A 214 -13.05 3.55 0.67
N ALA A 215 -12.82 2.83 -0.44
CA ALA A 215 -13.56 3.03 -1.68
C ALA A 215 -15.07 2.73 -1.53
N ARG A 216 -15.44 1.78 -0.65
CA ARG A 216 -16.83 1.50 -0.25
C ARG A 216 -17.44 2.56 0.68
N GLY A 217 -16.65 3.55 1.10
CA GLY A 217 -17.09 4.61 2.01
C GLY A 217 -17.08 4.21 3.48
N ARG A 218 -16.38 3.13 3.87
CA ARG A 218 -16.22 2.79 5.28
C ARG A 218 -15.29 3.80 5.97
N SER A 219 -15.50 4.00 7.27
CA SER A 219 -14.58 4.80 8.09
C SER A 219 -13.18 4.19 8.10
N LEU A 220 -12.14 5.01 8.33
CA LEU A 220 -10.76 4.53 8.39
C LEU A 220 -10.57 3.37 9.38
N VAL A 221 -11.13 3.49 10.58
CA VAL A 221 -11.02 2.44 11.61
C VAL A 221 -11.67 1.14 11.12
N THR A 222 -12.90 1.24 10.59
CA THR A 222 -13.61 0.07 10.04
C THR A 222 -12.85 -0.55 8.87
N ALA A 223 -12.25 0.27 8.01
CA ALA A 223 -11.45 -0.18 6.87
C ALA A 223 -10.19 -0.93 7.31
N VAL A 224 -9.47 -0.43 8.32
CA VAL A 224 -8.30 -1.09 8.90
C VAL A 224 -8.66 -2.43 9.52
N VAL A 225 -9.68 -2.46 10.40
CA VAL A 225 -10.14 -3.70 11.06
C VAL A 225 -10.55 -4.75 10.01
N ALA A 226 -11.34 -4.35 9.02
CA ALA A 226 -11.79 -5.26 7.96
C ALA A 226 -10.65 -5.72 7.04
N GLY A 227 -9.66 -4.86 6.79
CA GLY A 227 -8.48 -5.20 6.00
C GLY A 227 -7.58 -6.23 6.69
N VAL A 228 -7.31 -6.04 7.98
CA VAL A 228 -6.53 -6.99 8.79
C VAL A 228 -7.23 -8.34 8.87
N ALA A 229 -8.53 -8.36 9.21
CA ALA A 229 -9.30 -9.59 9.28
C ALA A 229 -9.36 -10.34 7.93
N TRP A 230 -9.46 -9.60 6.81
CA TRP A 230 -9.44 -10.21 5.49
C TRP A 230 -8.08 -10.82 5.15
N LEU A 231 -6.96 -10.14 5.47
CA LEU A 231 -5.62 -10.66 5.22
C LEU A 231 -5.39 -11.99 5.94
N ASP A 232 -5.83 -12.11 7.18
CA ASP A 232 -5.68 -13.35 7.96
C ASP A 232 -6.39 -14.54 7.29
N GLY A 233 -7.61 -14.33 6.79
CA GLY A 233 -8.33 -15.35 6.03
C GLY A 233 -7.75 -15.61 4.64
N ALA A 234 -7.18 -14.58 4.00
CA ALA A 234 -6.63 -14.66 2.65
C ALA A 234 -5.21 -15.23 2.58
N ARG A 235 -4.49 -15.27 3.71
CA ARG A 235 -3.06 -15.63 3.80
C ARG A 235 -2.73 -16.97 3.15
N MET A 236 -3.59 -17.97 3.32
CA MET A 236 -3.42 -19.30 2.70
C MET A 236 -3.41 -19.28 1.16
N PHE A 237 -4.00 -18.26 0.55
CA PHE A 237 -4.04 -18.11 -0.91
C PHE A 237 -2.95 -17.16 -1.45
N LEU A 238 -2.15 -16.55 -0.57
CA LEU A 238 -1.06 -15.65 -0.96
C LEU A 238 0.23 -16.38 -1.28
N GLN A 239 0.42 -17.59 -0.73
CA GLN A 239 1.57 -18.44 -1.02
C GLN A 239 1.56 -18.83 -2.50
N LEU A 240 2.61 -18.45 -3.23
CA LEU A 240 2.83 -18.91 -4.59
C LEU A 240 3.44 -20.32 -4.55
N PRO A 241 3.05 -21.24 -5.45
CA PRO A 241 3.67 -22.56 -5.52
C PRO A 241 5.17 -22.44 -5.76
N GLY A 242 5.99 -23.04 -4.90
CA GLY A 242 7.44 -23.10 -5.07
C GLY A 242 8.23 -21.90 -4.55
N GLU A 243 7.60 -20.97 -3.83
CA GLU A 243 8.32 -20.05 -2.95
C GLU A 243 8.60 -20.74 -1.61
N PRO A 244 9.86 -20.69 -1.10
CA PRO A 244 10.24 -21.34 0.15
C PRO A 244 9.47 -20.81 1.36
#